data_AF-A0AAV9P2Q7-F1
#
_entry.id   AF-A0AAV9P2Q7-F1
#
_cell.length_a   1.000
_cell.length_b   1.000
_cell.length_c   1.000
_cell.angle_alpha   90.00
_cell.angle_beta   90.00
_cell.angle_gamma   90.00
#
_symmetry.space_group_name_H-M   'P 1'
#
loop_
_entity.id
_entity.type
_entity.pdbx_description
1 polymer ?
#
loop_
_entity_poly.entity_id
_entity_poly.type
_entity_poly.pdbx_seq_one_letter_code
_entity_poly.pdbx_strand_id
1 'polypeptide(L)'
;MDWDEPSGPLPEVKIGFVRLSARDPERRIGNLFHNPGGPVELPSDMLLQISRGQRAVLPEILDRFDFVGVDLRGTGLSDALHCGRPPFEQLNELYTDTKESLDGLVKANQEYRQSCLTETGSPLFD
;
A
#
# COMPACT_ATOMS: atom_id res chain seq x y z
N MET A 1 -11.54 12.08 2.68
CA MET A 1 -10.56 13.09 2.17
C MET A 1 -10.92 13.41 0.73
N ASP A 2 -11.12 14.68 0.38
CA ASP A 2 -11.59 15.05 -0.95
C ASP A 2 -10.67 16.10 -1.58
N TRP A 3 -10.14 15.81 -2.77
CA TRP A 3 -9.28 16.72 -3.52
C TRP A 3 -10.07 17.71 -4.39
N ASP A 4 -11.36 17.46 -4.62
CA ASP A 4 -12.28 18.43 -5.24
C ASP A 4 -12.69 19.53 -4.25
N GLU A 5 -12.51 19.27 -2.95
CA GLU A 5 -12.68 20.23 -1.85
C GLU A 5 -11.34 20.54 -1.12
N PRO A 6 -10.32 21.07 -1.81
CA PRO A 6 -8.99 21.27 -1.22
C PRO A 6 -8.95 22.46 -0.23
N SER A 7 -9.97 23.31 -0.22
CA SER A 7 -10.06 24.50 0.62
C SER A 7 -10.81 24.19 1.93
N GLY A 8 -10.06 23.95 3.00
CA GLY A 8 -10.57 23.68 4.34
C GLY A 8 -9.47 23.10 5.24
N PRO A 9 -9.74 22.81 6.52
CA PRO A 9 -8.84 22.00 7.34
C PRO A 9 -8.77 20.60 6.72
N LEU A 10 -7.74 20.35 5.90
CA LEU A 10 -7.49 19.02 5.37
C LEU A 10 -7.05 18.12 6.53
N PRO A 11 -7.61 16.91 6.63
CA PRO A 11 -7.08 15.92 7.56
C PRO A 11 -5.61 15.62 7.21
N GLU A 12 -4.74 15.64 8.21
CA GLU A 12 -3.34 15.27 8.02
C GLU A 12 -3.23 13.76 7.83
N VAL A 13 -2.49 13.33 6.81
CA VAL A 13 -2.16 11.93 6.55
C VAL A 13 -0.66 11.82 6.37
N LYS A 14 -0.03 10.94 7.13
CA LYS A 14 1.40 10.67 7.03
C LYS A 14 1.68 9.75 5.86
N ILE A 15 2.69 10.13 5.07
CA ILE A 15 3.21 9.33 3.96
C ILE A 15 4.60 8.82 4.32
N GLY A 16 4.73 7.51 4.45
CA GLY A 16 5.98 6.81 4.64
C GLY A 16 6.65 6.48 3.32
N PHE A 17 7.96 6.68 3.24
CA PHE A 17 8.75 6.30 2.09
C PHE A 17 10.15 5.87 2.51
N VAL A 18 10.77 5.04 1.68
CA VAL A 18 12.18 4.64 1.83
C VAL A 18 12.94 4.99 0.56
N ARG A 19 14.24 5.23 0.72
CA ARG A 19 15.14 5.58 -0.37
C ARG A 19 16.41 4.76 -0.30
N LEU A 20 16.76 4.12 -1.41
CA LEU A 20 18.10 3.63 -1.68
C LEU A 20 18.84 4.72 -2.45
N SER A 21 19.90 5.29 -1.86
CA SER A 21 20.71 6.30 -2.53
C SER A 21 21.43 5.70 -3.74
N ALA A 22 21.61 6.51 -4.79
CA ALA A 22 22.42 6.13 -5.95
C ALA A 22 23.82 5.67 -5.52
N ARG A 23 24.30 4.55 -6.07
CA ARG A 23 25.63 4.00 -5.76
C ARG A 23 26.78 4.82 -6.34
N ASP A 24 26.53 5.59 -7.40
CA ASP A 24 27.45 6.58 -7.96
C ASP A 24 26.84 8.00 -7.86
N PRO A 25 27.02 8.69 -6.71
CA PRO A 25 26.46 10.02 -6.48
C PRO A 25 26.94 11.07 -7.50
N GLU A 26 28.16 10.95 -8.01
CA GLU A 26 28.76 11.91 -8.96
C GLU A 26 28.09 11.85 -10.34
N ARG A 27 27.50 10.71 -10.69
CA ARG A 27 26.78 10.53 -11.96
C ARG A 27 25.27 10.45 -11.77
N ARG A 28 24.76 10.72 -10.57
CA ARG A 28 23.33 10.65 -10.24
C ARG A 28 22.49 11.52 -11.18
N ILE A 29 21.47 10.92 -11.78
CA ILE A 29 20.49 11.57 -12.66
C ILE A 29 19.37 12.19 -11.82
N GLY A 30 18.85 11.47 -10.82
CA GLY A 30 17.73 11.96 -10.02
C GLY A 30 17.10 10.91 -9.12
N ASN A 31 15.84 11.14 -8.75
CA ASN A 31 15.02 10.18 -8.03
C ASN A 31 14.20 9.36 -9.02
N LEU A 32 14.14 8.05 -8.83
CA LEU A 32 13.21 7.17 -9.54
C LEU A 32 12.21 6.62 -8.54
N PHE A 33 10.96 7.08 -8.64
CA PHE A 33 9.86 6.59 -7.83
C PHE A 33 9.36 5.27 -8.38
N HIS A 34 9.26 4.27 -7.52
CA HIS A 34 8.80 2.94 -7.86
C HIS A 34 7.55 2.57 -7.06
N ASN A 35 6.54 2.11 -7.77
CA ASN A 35 5.37 1.46 -7.20
C ASN A 35 5.23 0.09 -7.87
N PRO A 36 5.37 -1.03 -7.12
CA PRO A 36 5.33 -2.39 -7.66
C PRO A 36 3.91 -2.86 -7.99
N GLY A 37 2.87 -2.07 -7.70
CA GLY A 37 1.47 -2.47 -7.78
C GLY A 37 1.01 -3.17 -6.50
N GLY A 38 0.14 -4.17 -6.63
CA GLY A 38 -0.48 -4.83 -5.48
C GLY A 38 -1.05 -6.21 -5.81
N PRO A 39 -1.75 -6.85 -4.84
CA PRO A 39 -2.04 -6.35 -3.49
C PRO A 39 -1.20 -7.08 -2.43
N VAL A 40 0.12 -7.10 -2.54
CA VAL A 40 0.93 -7.81 -1.52
C VAL A 40 2.27 -7.14 -1.21
N GLU A 41 2.81 -6.31 -2.10
CA GLU A 41 4.15 -5.78 -1.90
C GLU A 41 4.14 -4.29 -1.59
N LEU A 42 4.52 -3.96 -0.35
CA LEU A 42 4.82 -2.59 0.05
C LEU A 42 6.12 -2.15 -0.65
N PRO A 43 6.16 -0.97 -1.27
CA PRO A 43 7.39 -0.40 -1.82
C PRO A 43 8.53 -0.38 -0.80
N SER A 44 8.24 -0.09 0.47
CA SER A 44 9.23 -0.11 1.55
C SER A 44 9.86 -1.49 1.75
N ASP A 45 9.05 -2.54 1.84
CA ASP A 45 9.52 -3.92 1.95
C ASP A 45 10.33 -4.35 0.73
N MET A 46 9.87 -4.01 -0.48
CA MET A 46 10.59 -4.34 -1.71
C MET A 46 11.99 -3.71 -1.73
N LEU A 47 12.10 -2.42 -1.38
CA LEU A 47 13.39 -1.74 -1.36
C LEU A 47 14.30 -2.31 -0.27
N LEU A 48 13.74 -2.76 0.86
CA LEU A 48 14.49 -3.51 1.87
C LEU A 48 15.04 -4.81 1.28
N GLN A 49 14.24 -5.59 0.55
CA GLN A 49 14.71 -6.81 -0.15
C GLN A 49 15.82 -6.50 -1.17
N ILE A 50 15.69 -5.43 -1.96
CA ILE A 50 16.70 -4.99 -2.92
C ILE A 50 18.01 -4.65 -2.20
N SER A 51 17.96 -3.88 -1.11
CA SER A 51 19.14 -3.50 -0.33
C SER A 51 19.89 -4.71 0.26
N ARG A 52 19.17 -5.80 0.53
CA ARG A 52 19.72 -7.07 1.04
C ARG A 52 20.15 -8.01 -0.08
N GLY A 53 20.05 -7.60 -1.35
CA GLY A 53 20.36 -8.43 -2.51
C GLY A 53 19.39 -9.59 -2.73
N GLN A 54 18.22 -9.56 -2.08
CA GLN A 54 17.18 -10.59 -2.17
C GLN A 54 16.29 -10.41 -3.39
N ARG A 55 16.34 -9.22 -4.02
CA ARG A 55 15.59 -8.89 -5.23
C ARG A 55 16.47 -8.11 -6.21
N ALA A 56 16.41 -8.50 -7.48
CA ALA A 56 17.19 -7.85 -8.52
C ALA A 56 16.51 -6.57 -9.04
N VAL A 57 17.32 -5.54 -9.23
CA VAL A 57 17.02 -4.33 -10.01
C VAL A 57 18.19 -4.14 -10.96
N LEU A 58 17.95 -3.57 -12.14
CA LEU A 58 19.01 -3.26 -13.09
C LEU A 58 20.10 -2.41 -12.39
N PRO A 59 21.37 -2.85 -12.39
CA PRO A 59 22.47 -2.12 -11.75
C PRO A 59 22.55 -0.66 -12.16
N GLU A 60 22.28 -0.37 -13.44
CA GLU A 60 22.30 0.97 -14.00
C GLU A 60 21.26 1.89 -13.36
N ILE A 61 20.14 1.34 -12.89
CA ILE A 61 19.15 2.10 -12.12
C ILE A 61 19.72 2.45 -10.74
N LEU A 62 20.28 1.48 -10.03
CA LEU A 62 20.84 1.71 -8.69
C LEU A 62 22.10 2.58 -8.71
N ASP A 63 22.84 2.61 -9.82
CA ASP A 63 24.01 3.48 -9.98
C ASP A 63 23.63 4.94 -10.22
N ARG A 64 22.54 5.16 -10.98
CA ARG A 64 22.24 6.48 -11.53
C ARG A 64 21.05 7.16 -10.84
N PHE A 65 20.27 6.45 -10.05
CA PHE A 65 19.08 7.01 -9.40
C PHE A 65 19.06 6.72 -7.91
N ASP A 66 18.55 7.68 -7.14
CA ASP A 66 17.97 7.37 -5.84
C ASP A 66 16.68 6.60 -6.11
N PHE A 67 16.64 5.34 -5.72
CA PHE A 67 15.45 4.50 -5.90
C PHE A 67 14.52 4.70 -4.71
N VAL A 68 13.32 5.21 -4.96
CA VAL A 68 12.38 5.66 -3.91
C VAL A 68 11.12 4.82 -3.97
N GLY A 69 10.79 4.17 -2.86
CA GLY A 69 9.54 3.45 -2.65
C GLY A 69 8.65 4.24 -1.70
N VAL A 70 7.45 4.60 -2.15
CA VAL A 70 6.48 5.35 -1.35
C VAL A 70 5.33 4.42 -1.01
N ASP A 71 5.16 4.11 0.27
CA ASP A 71 3.99 3.36 0.70
C ASP A 71 2.77 4.26 0.52
N LEU A 72 1.81 3.82 -0.28
CA LEU A 72 0.65 4.64 -0.61
C LEU A 72 -0.18 4.91 0.67
N ARG A 73 -0.99 5.97 0.65
CA ARG A 73 -1.98 6.25 1.69
C ARG A 73 -2.77 4.98 2.02
N GLY A 74 -2.92 4.67 3.31
CA GLY A 74 -3.61 3.47 3.76
C GLY A 74 -2.75 2.21 3.80
N THR A 75 -1.43 2.31 3.56
CA THR A 75 -0.54 1.14 3.50
C THR A 75 0.80 1.35 4.22
N GLY A 76 1.38 0.26 4.73
CA GLY A 76 2.78 0.20 5.16
C GLY A 76 3.19 1.26 6.19
N LEU A 77 4.26 1.99 5.87
CA LEU A 77 4.84 3.05 6.69
C LEU A 77 4.02 4.36 6.67
N SER A 78 3.04 4.49 5.77
CA SER A 78 2.06 5.58 5.80
C SER A 78 1.01 5.32 6.89
N ASP A 79 0.09 6.25 7.12
CA ASP A 79 -1.07 5.94 7.96
C ASP A 79 -1.85 4.80 7.29
N ALA A 80 -1.75 3.61 7.88
CA ALA A 80 -2.24 2.36 7.32
C ALA A 80 -3.72 2.14 7.66
N LEU A 81 -4.45 1.47 6.76
CA LEU A 81 -5.80 1.01 7.06
C LEU A 81 -5.73 -0.13 8.09
N HIS A 82 -6.51 0.03 9.14
CA HIS A 82 -6.84 -1.01 10.10
C HIS A 82 -8.28 -1.46 9.84
N CYS A 83 -8.41 -2.75 9.58
CA CYS A 83 -9.68 -3.45 9.45
C CYS A 83 -9.56 -4.72 10.30
N GLY A 84 -10.69 -5.36 10.57
CA GLY A 84 -10.76 -6.57 11.35
C GLY A 84 -10.07 -7.77 10.68
N ARG A 85 -10.78 -8.89 10.53
CA ARG A 85 -10.14 -10.12 10.04
C ARG A 85 -9.50 -9.93 8.65
N PRO A 86 -8.30 -10.49 8.39
CA PRO A 86 -7.68 -10.42 7.08
C PRO A 86 -8.62 -10.98 6.01
N PRO A 87 -8.78 -10.32 4.85
CA PRO A 87 -9.68 -10.80 3.79
C PRO A 87 -9.26 -12.18 3.25
N PHE A 88 -8.00 -12.58 3.44
CA PHE A 88 -7.49 -13.90 3.05
C PHE A 88 -7.82 -15.01 4.06
N GLU A 89 -8.32 -14.70 5.26
CA GLU A 89 -8.88 -15.74 6.15
C GLU A 89 -10.23 -16.27 5.64
N GLN A 90 -10.82 -15.60 4.65
CA GLN A 90 -12.12 -15.91 4.04
C GLN A 90 -11.99 -16.53 2.64
N LEU A 91 -10.84 -17.13 2.27
CA LEU A 91 -10.65 -17.71 0.93
C LEU A 91 -11.75 -18.72 0.55
N ASN A 92 -12.32 -19.43 1.52
CA ASN A 92 -13.43 -20.37 1.30
C ASN A 92 -14.76 -19.65 0.98
N GLU A 93 -14.93 -18.41 1.43
CA GLU A 93 -16.12 -17.58 1.18
C GLU A 93 -16.05 -16.90 -0.20
N LEU A 94 -14.87 -16.84 -0.83
CA LEU A 94 -14.69 -16.29 -2.19
C LEU A 94 -15.25 -17.20 -3.29
N TYR A 95 -15.46 -18.49 -3.01
CA TYR A 95 -16.01 -19.44 -3.97
C TYR A 95 -17.51 -19.59 -3.73
N THR A 96 -18.30 -19.06 -4.67
CA THR A 96 -19.76 -19.07 -4.57
C THR A 96 -20.36 -19.80 -5.77
N ASP A 97 -21.17 -20.82 -5.49
CA ASP A 97 -21.86 -21.67 -6.49
C ASP A 97 -23.36 -21.80 -6.22
N THR A 98 -23.81 -21.33 -5.05
CA THR A 98 -25.20 -21.32 -4.61
C THR A 98 -25.60 -19.93 -4.13
N LYS A 99 -26.92 -19.65 -4.11
CA LYS A 99 -27.44 -18.41 -3.53
C LYS A 99 -27.01 -18.22 -2.07
N GLU A 100 -27.00 -19.30 -1.29
CA GLU A 100 -26.60 -19.24 0.12
C GLU A 100 -25.12 -18.87 0.29
N SER A 101 -24.23 -19.46 -0.52
CA SER A 101 -22.81 -19.07 -0.52
C SER A 101 -22.59 -17.61 -0.94
N LEU A 102 -23.36 -17.12 -1.93
CA LEU A 102 -23.29 -15.73 -2.37
C LEU A 102 -23.80 -14.77 -1.28
N ASP A 103 -24.93 -15.06 -0.65
CA ASP A 103 -25.49 -14.26 0.43
C ASP A 103 -24.50 -14.23 1.63
N GLY A 104 -23.80 -15.33 1.88
CA GLY A 104 -22.70 -15.42 2.86
C GLY A 104 -21.52 -14.49 2.54
N LEU A 105 -21.01 -14.53 1.30
CA LEU A 105 -19.92 -13.65 0.87
C LEU A 105 -20.32 -12.16 0.93
N VAL A 106 -21.55 -11.82 0.54
CA VAL A 106 -22.05 -10.45 0.64
C VAL A 106 -22.05 -9.98 2.09
N LYS A 107 -22.55 -10.81 3.01
CA LYS A 107 -22.55 -10.51 4.45
C LYS A 107 -21.12 -10.33 4.98
N ALA A 108 -20.20 -11.23 4.63
CA ALA A 108 -18.80 -11.15 5.05
C ALA A 108 -18.12 -9.86 4.58
N ASN A 109 -18.32 -9.46 3.32
CA ASN A 109 -17.79 -8.20 2.80
C ASN A 109 -18.38 -6.97 3.50
N GLN A 110 -19.67 -7.00 3.86
CA GLN A 110 -20.30 -5.92 4.62
C GLN A 110 -19.71 -5.81 6.03
N GLU A 111 -19.52 -6.93 6.72
CA GLU A 111 -18.90 -6.98 8.03
C GLU A 111 -17.44 -6.50 7.97
N TYR A 112 -16.68 -6.90 6.94
CA TYR A 112 -15.33 -6.42 6.72
C TYR A 112 -15.29 -4.90 6.48
N ARG A 113 -16.11 -4.37 5.57
CA ARG A 113 -16.24 -2.92 5.36
C ARG A 113 -16.55 -2.19 6.67
N GLN A 114 -17.48 -2.73 7.46
CA GLN A 114 -17.86 -2.11 8.73
C GLN A 114 -16.70 -2.12 9.73
N SER A 115 -15.88 -3.16 9.76
CA SER A 115 -14.67 -3.19 10.59
C SER A 115 -13.68 -2.10 10.18
N CYS A 116 -13.44 -1.88 8.88
CA CYS A 116 -12.58 -0.81 8.39
C CYS A 116 -13.10 0.58 8.79
N LEU A 117 -14.42 0.81 8.71
CA LEU A 117 -15.03 2.06 9.16
C LEU A 117 -14.84 2.30 10.66
N THR A 118 -14.96 1.24 11.47
CA THR A 118 -14.82 1.33 12.92
C THR A 118 -13.36 1.52 13.35
N GLU A 119 -12.43 0.82 12.71
CA GLU A 119 -11.02 0.77 13.12
C GLU A 119 -10.16 1.85 12.47
N THR A 120 -10.45 2.24 11.23
CA THR A 120 -9.77 3.35 10.55
C THR A 120 -10.63 4.61 10.54
N GLY A 121 -11.81 4.52 9.93
CA GLY A 121 -12.69 5.67 9.73
C GLY A 121 -12.07 6.84 8.94
N SER A 122 -12.74 7.99 9.02
CA SER A 122 -12.27 9.24 8.43
C SER A 122 -10.91 9.65 9.01
N PRO A 123 -9.96 10.16 8.20
CA PRO A 123 -10.13 10.62 6.81
C PRO A 123 -9.76 9.62 5.73
N LEU A 124 -9.31 8.42 6.12
CA LEU A 124 -8.74 7.42 5.22
C LEU A 124 -9.80 6.46 4.66
N PHE A 125 -10.91 6.27 5.38
CA PHE A 125 -11.98 5.37 5.01
C PHE A 125 -13.35 5.89 5.47
N ASP A 126 -14.18 6.35 4.53
CA ASP A 126 -15.53 6.91 4.72
C ASP A 126 -16.65 6.13 3.99
#